data_AF-E9EAV0-F1
#
_entry.id   AF-E9EAV0-F1
#
_cell.length_a   1.000
_cell.length_b   1.000
_cell.length_c   1.000
_cell.angle_alpha   90.00
_cell.angle_beta   90.00
_cell.angle_gamma   90.00
#
_symmetry.space_group_name_H-M   'P 1'
#
loop_
_entity.id
_entity.type
_entity.pdbx_description
1 polymer ?
#
loop_
_entity_poly.entity_id
_entity_poly.type
_entity_poly.pdbx_seq_one_letter_code
_entity_poly.pdbx_strand_id
1 'polypeptide(L)'
;MSGSPSQPAPVDLLALNDAQLREILEKSRQPDGSYELLVTNDCGLWSQEERDGLAQRLKTIQANSRPLDVDKLEALLQQVSNRDDDASSPTRRRRSESSESRETGPIPDERETYMQNETEAYDNLVKDGGRPLCPIGMLEPVSHDPEAHLEMLRPFWRTPHPDNLTNLDGFLQQEVFQRQQLRWRNFRRWQLDNRRMEEEGEDDEFLAHVEELKSACRKVGWGHYADEIEANPEILKRRGEVCRGGEAAEVEEEKLLERAAKDPACAWMLVEAKNRTLAANEAQVLAWRRNEVIVDFVRETTPLLIEKHHAECQMQLLAWAVAQAHSLEAELTGASCSETGSEDGSSNKRKKKTKGVRFEHGSMRPKSNAQGSSQQANNDGPGAVGTATLPTRGFSTSD
;
A
#
# COMPACT_ATOMS: atom_id res chain seq x y z
N MET A 1 -22.48 40.60 10.01
CA MET A 1 -23.24 39.35 9.87
C MET A 1 -22.38 38.43 9.01
N SER A 2 -21.53 37.63 9.64
CA SER A 2 -20.68 36.67 8.94
C SER A 2 -21.50 35.39 8.77
N GLY A 3 -21.89 35.08 7.53
CA GLY A 3 -22.55 33.83 7.21
C GLY A 3 -21.53 32.71 7.27
N SER A 4 -21.74 31.75 8.17
CA SER A 4 -20.96 30.52 8.19
C SER A 4 -21.11 29.80 6.84
N PRO A 5 -20.03 29.32 6.22
CA PRO A 5 -20.13 28.50 5.02
C PRO A 5 -20.89 27.22 5.37
N SER A 6 -22.01 27.00 4.68
CA SER A 6 -22.80 25.77 4.79
C SER A 6 -21.89 24.59 4.42
N GLN A 7 -21.70 23.65 5.35
CA GLN A 7 -20.99 22.42 5.03
C GLN A 7 -21.71 21.66 3.90
N PRO A 8 -20.98 21.05 2.95
CA PRO A 8 -21.60 20.28 1.87
C PRO A 8 -22.34 19.08 2.45
N ALA A 9 -23.59 18.87 2.01
CA ALA A 9 -24.30 17.64 2.32
C ALA A 9 -23.59 16.46 1.65
N PRO A 10 -23.44 15.32 2.35
CA PRO A 10 -22.70 14.19 1.82
C PRO A 10 -23.48 13.50 0.68
N VAL A 11 -22.77 13.11 -0.39
CA VAL A 11 -23.38 12.67 -1.66
C VAL A 11 -23.03 11.22 -1.99
N ASP A 12 -24.05 10.42 -2.34
CA ASP A 12 -23.88 9.05 -2.82
C ASP A 12 -23.48 9.03 -4.30
N LEU A 13 -22.23 8.67 -4.59
CA LEU A 13 -21.65 8.76 -5.93
C LEU A 13 -22.18 7.71 -6.91
N LEU A 14 -22.69 6.57 -6.44
CA LEU A 14 -23.17 5.49 -7.32
C LEU A 14 -24.56 5.81 -7.88
N ALA A 15 -25.40 6.50 -7.11
CA ALA A 15 -26.74 6.91 -7.50
C ALA A 15 -26.74 8.08 -8.51
N LEU A 16 -25.62 8.79 -8.66
CA LEU A 16 -25.52 9.92 -9.59
C LEU A 16 -25.43 9.43 -11.04
N ASN A 17 -26.10 10.12 -11.95
CA ASN A 17 -25.86 9.98 -13.38
C ASN A 17 -24.59 10.73 -13.82
N ASP A 18 -24.11 10.48 -15.05
CA ASP A 18 -22.85 11.07 -15.54
C ASP A 18 -22.88 12.61 -15.63
N ALA A 19 -24.05 13.22 -15.84
CA ALA A 19 -24.20 14.67 -15.88
C ALA A 19 -24.08 15.29 -14.49
N GLN A 20 -24.72 14.68 -13.49
CA GLN A 20 -24.64 15.11 -12.09
C GLN A 20 -23.25 14.91 -11.52
N LEU A 21 -22.60 13.78 -11.84
CA LEU A 21 -21.24 13.48 -11.42
C LEU A 21 -20.26 14.51 -11.98
N ARG A 22 -20.42 14.91 -13.25
CA ARG A 22 -19.63 15.99 -13.87
C ARG A 22 -19.82 17.33 -13.16
N GLU A 23 -21.06 17.71 -12.89
CA GLU A 23 -21.36 18.98 -12.22
C GLU A 23 -20.74 19.05 -10.81
N ILE A 24 -20.77 17.92 -10.08
CA ILE A 24 -20.14 17.83 -8.76
C ILE A 24 -18.62 17.90 -8.85
N LEU A 25 -18.00 17.22 -9.81
CA LEU A 25 -16.55 17.30 -10.03
C LEU A 25 -16.11 18.73 -10.41
N GLU A 26 -16.87 19.42 -11.25
CA GLU A 26 -16.56 20.79 -11.65
C GLU A 26 -16.69 21.77 -10.48
N LYS A 27 -17.68 21.58 -9.60
CA LYS A 27 -17.87 22.40 -8.39
C LYS A 27 -16.89 22.10 -7.26
N SER A 28 -16.37 20.88 -7.19
CA SER A 28 -15.40 20.44 -6.16
C SER A 28 -13.95 20.62 -6.57
N ARG A 29 -13.70 21.13 -7.79
CA ARG A 29 -12.36 21.41 -8.28
C ARG A 29 -11.77 22.62 -7.56
N GLN A 30 -10.72 22.38 -6.79
CA GLN A 30 -9.94 23.42 -6.13
C GLN A 30 -9.03 24.15 -7.14
N PRO A 31 -8.55 25.36 -6.82
CA PRO A 31 -7.67 26.13 -7.70
C PRO A 31 -6.35 25.42 -8.09
N ASP A 32 -5.89 24.48 -7.26
CA ASP A 32 -4.72 23.64 -7.48
C ASP A 32 -5.01 22.43 -8.40
N GLY A 33 -6.27 22.21 -8.78
CA GLY A 33 -6.72 21.10 -9.60
C GLY A 33 -7.08 19.83 -8.82
N SER A 34 -6.97 19.82 -7.49
CA SER A 34 -7.44 18.74 -6.63
C SER A 34 -8.98 18.76 -6.49
N TYR A 35 -9.56 17.66 -6.02
CA TYR A 35 -11.00 17.53 -5.78
C TYR A 35 -11.26 17.20 -4.32
N GLU A 36 -12.07 18.00 -3.65
CA GLU A 36 -12.48 17.75 -2.26
C GLU A 36 -13.92 17.22 -2.24
N LEU A 37 -14.06 15.89 -2.24
CA LEU A 37 -15.36 15.22 -2.24
C LEU A 37 -15.64 14.59 -0.88
N LEU A 38 -16.70 15.06 -0.21
CA LEU A 38 -17.26 14.40 0.98
C LEU A 38 -18.21 13.29 0.52
N VAL A 39 -17.69 12.07 0.46
CA VAL A 39 -18.46 10.87 0.10
C VAL A 39 -19.20 10.35 1.34
N THR A 40 -20.51 10.19 1.27
CA THR A 40 -21.37 9.72 2.38
C THR A 40 -21.10 8.27 2.78
N ASN A 41 -20.59 7.49 1.84
CA ASN A 41 -20.53 6.05 1.94
C ASN A 41 -19.08 5.64 2.15
N ASP A 42 -18.82 4.81 3.16
CA ASP A 42 -17.52 4.18 3.37
C ASP A 42 -17.11 3.45 2.08
N CYS A 43 -16.18 4.01 1.33
CA CYS A 43 -15.68 3.44 0.07
C CYS A 43 -15.15 1.99 0.25
N GLY A 44 -14.87 1.57 1.49
CA GLY A 44 -14.50 0.20 1.85
C GLY A 44 -15.64 -0.83 1.78
N LEU A 45 -16.90 -0.40 1.64
CA LEU A 45 -18.05 -1.30 1.47
C LEU A 45 -18.40 -1.56 -0.01
N TRP A 46 -17.75 -0.88 -0.96
CA TRP A 46 -17.99 -1.09 -2.38
C TRP A 46 -17.33 -2.38 -2.86
N SER A 47 -18.07 -3.18 -3.62
CA SER A 47 -17.52 -4.31 -4.35
C SER A 47 -16.47 -3.84 -5.37
N GLN A 48 -15.59 -4.76 -5.78
CA GLN A 48 -14.58 -4.46 -6.81
C GLN A 48 -15.23 -3.99 -8.13
N GLU A 49 -16.35 -4.59 -8.50
CA GLU A 49 -17.09 -4.24 -9.73
C GLU A 49 -17.66 -2.82 -9.70
N GLU A 50 -18.16 -2.36 -8.54
CA GLU A 50 -18.65 -0.99 -8.37
C GLU A 50 -17.52 0.04 -8.45
N ARG A 51 -16.35 -0.28 -7.87
CA ARG A 51 -15.15 0.56 -7.97
C ARG A 51 -14.66 0.67 -9.41
N ASP A 52 -14.56 -0.44 -10.11
CA ASP A 52 -14.11 -0.47 -11.50
C ASP A 52 -15.12 0.24 -12.42
N GLY A 53 -16.42 0.07 -12.17
CA GLY A 53 -17.50 0.77 -12.88
C GLY A 53 -17.43 2.29 -12.70
N LEU A 54 -17.24 2.78 -11.46
CA LEU A 54 -17.09 4.20 -11.19
C LEU A 54 -15.82 4.78 -11.84
N ALA A 55 -14.68 4.07 -11.75
CA ALA A 55 -13.43 4.48 -12.39
C ALA A 55 -13.58 4.61 -13.92
N GLN A 56 -14.28 3.67 -14.56
CA GLN A 56 -14.54 3.72 -15.99
C GLN A 56 -15.47 4.88 -16.39
N ARG A 57 -16.49 5.19 -15.57
CA ARG A 57 -17.36 6.36 -15.77
C ARG A 57 -16.60 7.66 -15.63
N LEU A 58 -15.77 7.81 -14.60
CA LEU A 58 -14.93 9.00 -14.40
C LEU A 58 -13.96 9.21 -15.56
N LYS A 59 -13.31 8.14 -16.04
CA LYS A 59 -12.42 8.19 -17.21
C LYS A 59 -13.16 8.64 -18.47
N THR A 60 -14.40 8.19 -18.65
CA THR A 60 -15.26 8.59 -19.78
C THR A 60 -15.68 10.06 -19.69
N ILE A 61 -15.99 10.56 -18.49
CA ILE A 61 -16.30 11.97 -18.26
C ILE A 61 -15.08 12.84 -18.53
N GLN A 62 -13.89 12.41 -18.07
CA GLN A 62 -12.64 13.13 -18.28
C GLN A 62 -12.25 13.17 -19.77
N ALA A 63 -12.40 12.07 -20.51
CA ALA A 63 -12.15 12.04 -21.95
C ALA A 63 -13.09 12.97 -22.77
N ASN A 64 -14.27 13.26 -22.21
CA ASN A 64 -15.25 14.19 -22.80
C ASN A 64 -15.12 15.62 -22.26
N SER A 65 -14.25 15.87 -21.28
CA SER A 65 -13.85 17.22 -20.90
C SER A 65 -12.89 17.75 -21.98
N ARG A 66 -13.11 18.99 -22.40
CA ARG A 66 -12.55 19.57 -23.63
C ARG A 66 -11.08 19.17 -23.87
N PRO A 67 -10.70 18.81 -25.11
CA PRO A 67 -9.31 18.60 -25.47
C PRO A 67 -8.48 19.76 -24.96
N LEU A 68 -7.39 19.45 -24.25
CA LEU A 68 -6.45 20.45 -23.80
C LEU A 68 -6.01 21.27 -25.02
N ASP A 69 -6.34 22.56 -25.01
CA ASP A 69 -5.99 23.48 -26.09
C ASP A 69 -4.48 23.72 -26.02
N VAL A 70 -3.74 22.90 -26.77
CA VAL A 70 -2.27 22.88 -26.79
C VAL A 70 -1.74 24.24 -27.22
N ASP A 71 -2.42 24.91 -28.16
CA ASP A 71 -2.05 26.23 -28.65
C ASP A 71 -2.17 27.28 -27.52
N LYS A 72 -3.18 27.15 -26.66
CA LYS A 72 -3.35 28.03 -25.49
C LYS A 72 -2.31 27.78 -24.40
N LEU A 73 -1.91 26.52 -24.19
CA LEU A 73 -0.83 26.19 -23.25
C LEU A 73 0.51 26.70 -23.76
N GLU A 74 0.79 26.56 -25.05
CA GLU A 74 1.99 27.06 -25.71
C GLU A 74 2.06 28.59 -25.67
N ALA A 75 0.94 29.28 -25.92
CA ALA A 75 0.86 30.73 -25.80
C ALA A 75 1.15 31.22 -24.37
N LEU A 76 0.68 30.50 -23.34
CA LEU A 76 0.96 30.83 -21.94
C LEU A 76 2.43 30.58 -21.56
N LEU A 77 3.02 29.49 -22.05
CA LEU A 77 4.45 29.19 -21.84
C LEU A 77 5.35 30.24 -22.50
N GLN A 78 5.02 30.66 -23.73
CA GLN A 78 5.73 31.77 -24.39
C GLN A 78 5.56 33.09 -23.65
N GLN A 79 4.37 33.36 -23.09
CA GLN A 79 4.12 34.59 -22.36
C GLN A 79 4.90 34.68 -21.03
N VAL A 80 5.13 33.54 -20.36
CA VAL A 80 5.99 33.47 -19.17
C VAL A 80 7.45 33.61 -19.56
N SER A 81 7.89 32.93 -20.63
CA SER A 81 9.27 33.01 -21.11
C SER A 81 9.68 34.41 -21.58
N ASN A 82 8.76 35.21 -22.10
CA ASN A 82 9.03 36.58 -22.55
C ASN A 82 9.03 37.61 -21.42
N ARG A 83 8.69 37.21 -20.18
CA ARG A 83 8.53 38.13 -19.06
C ARG A 83 9.82 38.31 -18.24
N ASP A 84 10.83 37.48 -18.48
CA ASP A 84 12.07 37.49 -17.72
C ASP A 84 13.16 38.40 -18.33
N ASP A 85 12.97 38.92 -19.55
CA ASP A 85 14.01 39.70 -20.24
C ASP A 85 13.82 41.23 -20.24
N ASP A 86 12.69 41.77 -19.76
CA ASP A 86 12.41 43.20 -19.96
C ASP A 86 11.70 43.87 -18.77
N ALA A 87 12.46 44.24 -17.74
CA ALA A 87 12.21 45.46 -16.94
C ALA A 87 13.35 45.76 -15.95
N SER A 88 14.40 46.42 -16.44
CA SER A 88 15.16 47.37 -15.62
C SER A 88 14.54 48.76 -15.74
N SER A 89 13.80 49.26 -14.74
CA SER A 89 13.81 50.69 -14.34
C SER A 89 12.87 51.06 -13.17
N PRO A 90 13.11 52.22 -12.51
CA PRO A 90 13.05 52.33 -11.04
C PRO A 90 11.90 53.22 -10.50
N THR A 91 11.86 53.31 -9.16
CA THR A 91 11.26 54.38 -8.33
C THR A 91 9.81 54.19 -7.86
N ARG A 92 9.62 53.80 -6.59
CA ARG A 92 9.20 54.72 -5.51
C ARG A 92 9.04 53.99 -4.17
N ARG A 93 9.74 54.53 -3.18
CA ARG A 93 9.54 54.34 -1.73
C ARG A 93 8.05 54.27 -1.35
N ARG A 94 7.68 53.27 -0.55
CA ARG A 94 6.96 53.55 0.71
C ARG A 94 7.39 52.57 1.81
N ARG A 95 8.12 53.17 2.74
CA ARG A 95 8.42 52.79 4.10
C ARG A 95 7.21 52.18 4.82
N SER A 96 7.38 50.98 5.35
CA SER A 96 6.71 50.49 6.56
C SER A 96 7.76 49.74 7.35
N GLU A 97 8.28 50.43 8.37
CA GLU A 97 9.04 49.85 9.47
C GLU A 97 8.08 49.09 10.40
N SER A 98 8.62 48.11 11.12
CA SER A 98 8.01 47.38 12.25
C SER A 98 7.32 46.06 11.89
N SER A 99 8.08 44.96 11.94
CA SER A 99 7.93 43.94 12.99
C SER A 99 9.09 42.93 12.92
N GLU A 100 9.72 42.74 14.08
CA GLU A 100 10.68 41.74 14.50
C GLU A 100 11.06 40.63 13.51
N SER A 101 12.35 40.64 13.16
CA SER A 101 13.12 39.49 12.70
C SER A 101 12.98 38.32 13.68
N ARG A 102 12.06 37.40 13.39
CA ARG A 102 12.31 35.99 13.65
C ARG A 102 13.30 35.54 12.59
N GLU A 103 14.51 35.19 13.02
CA GLU A 103 15.46 34.42 12.22
C GLU A 103 14.77 33.13 11.77
N THR A 104 14.19 33.15 10.57
CA THR A 104 13.90 31.93 9.84
C THR A 104 15.27 31.41 9.40
N GLY A 105 15.81 30.46 10.16
CA GLY A 105 16.99 29.71 9.74
C GLY A 105 16.79 29.13 8.32
N PRO A 106 17.87 28.83 7.60
CA PRO A 106 17.76 28.20 6.29
C PRO A 106 16.93 26.92 6.43
N ILE A 107 15.88 26.80 5.60
CA ILE A 107 15.08 25.59 5.51
C ILE A 107 16.07 24.45 5.23
N PRO A 108 16.20 23.45 6.12
CA PRO A 108 17.12 22.34 5.90
C PRO A 108 16.78 21.69 4.57
N ASP A 109 17.80 21.40 3.75
CA ASP A 109 17.59 20.60 2.55
C ASP A 109 16.94 19.28 2.96
N GLU A 110 15.81 18.94 2.33
CA GLU A 110 15.07 17.70 2.63
C GLU A 110 15.99 16.48 2.47
N ARG A 111 16.91 16.55 1.51
CA ARG A 111 17.93 15.52 1.28
C ARG A 111 18.92 15.41 2.43
N GLU A 112 19.38 16.53 2.98
CA GLU A 112 20.31 16.56 4.11
C GLU A 112 19.65 16.00 5.37
N THR A 113 18.39 16.37 5.60
CA THR A 113 17.58 15.84 6.71
C THR A 113 17.40 14.33 6.61
N TYR A 114 17.06 13.83 5.41
CA TYR A 114 16.95 12.41 5.14
C TYR A 114 18.27 11.66 5.38
N MET A 115 19.39 12.17 4.85
CA MET A 115 20.73 11.58 5.01
C MET A 115 21.13 11.50 6.49
N GLN A 116 20.81 12.54 7.26
CA GLN A 116 21.09 12.59 8.69
C GLN A 116 20.28 11.55 9.46
N ASN A 117 18.98 11.42 9.18
CA ASN A 117 18.11 10.43 9.83
C ASN A 117 18.56 8.99 9.55
N GLU A 118 18.94 8.69 8.30
CA GLU A 118 19.44 7.37 7.92
C GLU A 118 20.81 7.05 8.55
N THR A 119 21.68 8.05 8.67
CA THR A 119 22.97 7.91 9.37
C THR A 119 22.75 7.63 10.86
N GLU A 120 21.87 8.39 11.51
CA GLU A 120 21.51 8.17 12.92
C GLU A 120 20.89 6.77 13.12
N ALA A 121 20.03 6.32 12.21
CA ALA A 121 19.46 4.99 12.26
C ALA A 121 20.50 3.87 12.10
N TYR A 122 21.48 4.06 11.20
CA TYR A 122 22.60 3.14 11.04
C TYR A 122 23.43 3.03 12.33
N ASP A 123 23.84 4.17 12.90
CA ASP A 123 24.66 4.21 14.10
C ASP A 123 23.94 3.57 15.30
N ASN A 124 22.66 3.87 15.46
CA ASN A 124 21.84 3.27 16.50
C ASN A 124 21.66 1.76 16.29
N LEU A 125 21.43 1.31 15.05
CA LEU A 125 21.33 -0.12 14.74
C LEU A 125 22.61 -0.87 15.13
N VAL A 126 23.79 -0.31 14.81
CA VAL A 126 25.09 -0.90 15.17
C VAL A 126 25.32 -0.86 16.69
N LYS A 127 24.98 0.27 17.33
CA LYS A 127 25.10 0.45 18.78
C LYS A 127 24.25 -0.56 19.56
N ASP A 128 23.07 -0.89 19.05
CA ASP A 128 22.15 -1.87 19.63
C ASP A 128 22.54 -3.33 19.30
N GLY A 129 23.71 -3.54 18.71
CA GLY A 129 24.24 -4.85 18.33
C GLY A 129 23.60 -5.45 17.08
N GLY A 130 22.82 -4.66 16.34
CA GLY A 130 22.30 -5.03 15.03
C GLY A 130 23.39 -5.05 13.96
N ARG A 131 23.19 -5.86 12.91
CA ARG A 131 24.08 -5.92 11.75
C ARG A 131 23.37 -5.32 10.55
N PRO A 132 23.77 -4.12 10.08
CA PRO A 132 23.22 -3.54 8.87
C PRO A 132 23.46 -4.44 7.66
N LEU A 133 22.47 -4.54 6.79
CA LEU A 133 22.53 -5.35 5.57
C LEU A 133 23.59 -4.85 4.58
N CYS A 134 23.77 -3.53 4.51
CA CYS A 134 24.72 -2.88 3.64
C CYS A 134 25.60 -1.88 4.43
N PRO A 135 26.83 -1.62 3.97
CA PRO A 135 27.68 -0.58 4.56
C PRO A 135 27.05 0.80 4.42
N ILE A 136 27.36 1.71 5.36
CA ILE A 136 26.86 3.09 5.33
C ILE A 136 27.18 3.84 4.03
N GLY A 137 28.29 3.48 3.35
CA GLY A 137 28.66 4.05 2.04
C GLY A 137 27.64 3.78 0.92
N MET A 138 26.71 2.84 1.11
CA MET A 138 25.61 2.57 0.17
C MET A 138 24.44 3.54 0.33
N LEU A 139 24.42 4.38 1.36
CA LEU A 139 23.31 5.29 1.64
C LEU A 139 23.05 6.26 0.47
N GLU A 140 24.11 6.88 -0.04
CA GLU A 140 23.99 7.86 -1.13
C GLU A 140 23.61 7.22 -2.47
N PRO A 141 24.21 6.08 -2.91
CA PRO A 141 23.75 5.33 -4.08
C PRO A 141 22.30 4.87 -4.00
N VAL A 142 21.87 4.36 -2.84
CA VAL A 142 20.49 3.87 -2.63
C VAL A 142 19.48 5.02 -2.60
N SER A 143 19.86 6.17 -2.04
CA SER A 143 19.04 7.38 -2.07
C SER A 143 18.83 7.90 -3.49
N HIS A 144 19.81 7.72 -4.37
CA HIS A 144 19.73 8.21 -5.75
C HIS A 144 18.94 7.27 -6.65
N ASP A 145 19.13 5.96 -6.50
CA ASP A 145 18.44 4.94 -7.29
C ASP A 145 18.11 3.71 -6.41
N PRO A 146 16.98 3.73 -5.68
CA PRO A 146 16.57 2.62 -4.84
C PRO A 146 16.21 1.36 -5.66
N GLU A 147 15.79 1.52 -6.91
CA GLU A 147 15.37 0.43 -7.79
C GLU A 147 16.55 -0.41 -8.27
N ALA A 148 17.68 0.22 -8.61
CA ALA A 148 18.92 -0.49 -8.94
C ALA A 148 19.43 -1.36 -7.78
N HIS A 149 19.02 -1.07 -6.55
CA HIS A 149 19.43 -1.78 -5.34
C HIS A 149 18.32 -2.70 -4.79
N LEU A 150 17.23 -2.90 -5.54
CA LEU A 150 16.07 -3.68 -5.11
C LEU A 150 16.42 -5.09 -4.63
N GLU A 151 17.24 -5.84 -5.37
CA GLU A 151 17.57 -7.23 -5.00
C GLU A 151 18.29 -7.31 -3.65
N MET A 152 19.11 -6.31 -3.32
CA MET A 152 19.75 -6.21 -2.00
C MET A 152 18.72 -5.85 -0.92
N LEU A 153 17.79 -4.94 -1.22
CA LEU A 153 16.83 -4.39 -0.25
C LEU A 153 15.59 -5.28 -0.03
N ARG A 154 15.36 -6.22 -0.96
CA ARG A 154 14.24 -7.15 -1.03
C ARG A 154 13.92 -7.91 0.27
N PRO A 155 14.90 -8.40 1.07
CA PRO A 155 14.59 -9.12 2.31
C PRO A 155 13.79 -8.28 3.32
N PHE A 156 13.88 -6.95 3.23
CA PHE A 156 13.25 -6.02 4.15
C PHE A 156 12.09 -5.23 3.53
N TRP A 157 11.98 -5.25 2.20
CA TRP A 157 10.86 -4.67 1.47
C TRP A 157 9.82 -5.74 1.16
N ARG A 158 8.69 -5.67 1.86
CA ARG A 158 7.46 -6.28 1.37
C ARG A 158 6.79 -5.30 0.43
N THR A 159 6.19 -5.81 -0.64
CA THR A 159 5.15 -5.06 -1.34
C THR A 159 4.02 -4.81 -0.34
N PRO A 160 3.63 -3.56 -0.06
CA PRO A 160 2.53 -3.27 0.85
C PRO A 160 1.31 -4.05 0.40
N HIS A 161 0.68 -4.80 1.30
CA HIS A 161 -0.58 -5.43 0.96
C HIS A 161 -1.66 -4.34 1.01
N PRO A 162 -2.44 -4.13 -0.07
CA PRO A 162 -3.42 -3.04 -0.14
C PRO A 162 -4.45 -3.03 1.01
N ASP A 163 -4.70 -4.18 1.63
CA ASP A 163 -5.73 -4.34 2.66
C ASP A 163 -5.18 -4.28 4.10
N ASN A 164 -3.84 -4.20 4.28
CA ASN A 164 -3.20 -4.23 5.59
C ASN A 164 -1.93 -3.37 5.61
N LEU A 165 -2.12 -2.05 5.58
CA LEU A 165 -1.05 -1.09 5.81
C LEU A 165 -0.60 -1.19 7.28
N THR A 166 0.60 -1.71 7.48
CA THR A 166 1.29 -1.75 8.76
C THR A 166 2.18 -0.51 8.93
N ASN A 167 2.63 -0.28 10.16
CA ASN A 167 3.57 0.79 10.52
C ASN A 167 4.89 0.71 9.72
N LEU A 168 5.18 -0.46 9.12
CA LEU A 168 6.34 -0.70 8.27
C LEU A 168 6.14 -0.26 6.81
N ASP A 169 4.89 -0.06 6.38
CA ASP A 169 4.53 0.34 5.02
C ASP A 169 4.58 1.86 4.83
N GLY A 170 4.71 2.63 5.92
CA GLY A 170 4.87 4.08 5.87
C GLY A 170 6.27 4.56 5.48
N PHE A 171 7.26 3.66 5.44
CA PHE A 171 8.63 4.02 5.05
C PHE A 171 8.79 4.06 3.53
N LEU A 172 9.43 5.11 3.04
CA LEU A 172 9.85 5.22 1.64
C LEU A 172 10.86 4.12 1.32
N GLN A 173 10.98 3.75 0.03
CA GLN A 173 11.97 2.76 -0.39
C GLN A 173 13.37 3.13 0.09
N GLN A 174 13.77 4.39 -0.11
CA GLN A 174 15.08 4.89 0.32
C GLN A 174 15.37 4.79 1.84
N GLU A 175 14.37 4.67 2.73
CA GLU A 175 14.56 4.65 4.19
C GLU A 175 15.00 3.28 4.74
N VAL A 176 16.19 2.86 4.30
CA VAL A 176 16.70 1.49 4.47
C VAL A 176 17.15 1.19 5.89
N PHE A 177 17.90 2.09 6.52
CA PHE A 177 18.43 1.91 7.87
C PHE A 177 17.37 2.20 8.93
N GLN A 178 16.51 3.20 8.73
CA GLN A 178 15.38 3.44 9.65
C GLN A 178 14.47 2.22 9.75
N ARG A 179 14.13 1.60 8.61
CA ARG A 179 13.32 0.38 8.58
C ARG A 179 14.03 -0.81 9.24
N GLN A 180 15.35 -0.98 9.02
CA GLN A 180 16.14 -2.02 9.68
C GLN A 180 16.23 -1.82 11.19
N GLN A 181 16.47 -0.58 11.64
CA GLN A 181 16.50 -0.20 13.06
C GLN A 181 15.17 -0.51 13.74
N LEU A 182 14.04 -0.12 13.13
CA LEU A 182 12.72 -0.42 13.67
C LEU A 182 12.48 -1.94 13.81
N ARG A 183 12.83 -2.72 12.78
CA ARG A 183 12.70 -4.18 12.86
C ARG A 183 13.59 -4.80 13.93
N TRP A 184 14.81 -4.30 14.07
CA TRP A 184 15.71 -4.76 15.11
C TRP A 184 15.15 -4.48 16.51
N ARG A 185 14.63 -3.27 16.74
CA ARG A 185 13.94 -2.92 17.99
C ARG A 185 12.74 -3.81 18.27
N ASN A 186 11.90 -4.06 17.27
CA ASN A 186 10.74 -4.95 17.41
C ASN A 186 11.18 -6.38 17.77
N PHE A 187 12.25 -6.88 17.14
CA PHE A 187 12.80 -8.20 17.46
C PHE A 187 13.37 -8.26 18.89
N ARG A 188 14.08 -7.21 19.33
CA ARG A 188 14.61 -7.11 20.70
C ARG A 188 13.48 -7.15 21.73
N ARG A 189 12.44 -6.35 21.53
CA ARG A 189 11.25 -6.34 22.39
C ARG A 189 10.58 -7.71 22.42
N TRP A 190 10.36 -8.32 21.25
CA TRP A 190 9.82 -9.67 21.15
C TRP A 190 10.64 -10.72 21.94
N GLN A 191 11.98 -10.63 21.89
CA GLN A 191 12.85 -11.52 22.66
C GLN A 191 12.68 -11.32 24.17
N LEU A 192 12.48 -10.09 24.63
CA LEU A 192 12.23 -9.78 26.05
C LEU A 192 10.88 -10.37 26.48
N ASP A 193 9.82 -10.06 25.74
CA ASP A 193 8.45 -10.51 26.00
C ASP A 193 8.35 -12.05 26.07
N ASN A 194 8.98 -12.75 25.12
CA ASN A 194 8.84 -14.21 25.00
C ASN A 194 9.74 -14.99 25.93
N ARG A 195 10.88 -14.43 26.36
CA ARG A 195 11.79 -15.14 27.26
C ARG A 195 11.37 -15.07 28.72
N ARG A 196 10.28 -14.36 29.05
CA ARG A 196 9.85 -14.10 30.43
C ARG A 196 11.05 -13.80 31.32
N MET A 197 11.94 -12.95 30.81
CA MET A 197 12.87 -12.29 31.70
C MET A 197 11.96 -11.37 32.50
N GLU A 198 11.48 -11.85 33.65
CA GLU A 198 10.88 -10.99 34.66
C GLU A 198 11.99 -10.01 34.99
N GLU A 199 11.96 -8.87 34.30
CA GLU A 199 12.95 -7.84 34.51
C GLU A 199 12.68 -7.30 35.92
N GLU A 200 13.55 -7.68 36.85
CA GLU A 200 14.00 -6.75 37.88
C GLU A 200 14.57 -5.51 37.15
N GLY A 201 13.69 -4.66 36.60
CA GLY A 201 14.05 -3.63 35.63
C GLY A 201 12.94 -3.13 34.69
N GLU A 202 11.70 -3.67 34.73
CA GLU A 202 10.57 -3.24 33.86
C GLU A 202 10.32 -1.72 33.88
N ASP A 203 10.64 -1.07 35.00
CA ASP A 203 10.58 0.38 35.16
C ASP A 203 11.64 1.13 34.33
N ASP A 204 12.84 0.57 34.16
CA ASP A 204 13.96 1.22 33.46
C ASP A 204 13.73 1.22 31.92
N GLU A 205 13.22 0.13 31.34
CA GLU A 205 12.89 0.08 29.90
C GLU A 205 11.70 1.00 29.58
N PHE A 206 10.68 1.04 30.46
CA PHE A 206 9.55 1.94 30.30
C PHE A 206 9.99 3.41 30.36
N LEU A 207 10.85 3.77 31.32
CA LEU A 207 11.40 5.13 31.42
C LEU A 207 12.23 5.51 30.19
N ALA A 208 13.03 4.58 29.64
CA ALA A 208 13.77 4.81 28.40
C ALA A 208 12.83 5.06 27.21
N HIS A 209 11.73 4.31 27.12
CA HIS A 209 10.71 4.52 26.09
C HIS A 209 9.98 5.87 26.23
N VAL A 210 9.64 6.26 27.47
CA VAL A 210 9.02 7.56 27.79
C VAL A 210 9.93 8.71 27.34
N GLU A 211 11.23 8.65 27.67
CA GLU A 211 12.18 9.69 27.27
C GLU A 211 12.42 9.76 25.75
N GLU A 212 12.46 8.61 25.07
CA GLU A 212 12.55 8.57 23.62
C GLU A 212 11.33 9.23 22.96
N LEU A 213 10.11 8.92 23.42
CA LEU A 213 8.87 9.49 22.90
C LEU A 213 8.80 11.00 23.16
N LYS A 214 9.17 11.44 24.36
CA LYS A 214 9.29 12.87 24.72
C LYS A 214 10.24 13.59 23.76
N SER A 215 11.43 13.03 23.53
CA SER A 215 12.44 13.60 22.64
C SER A 215 11.93 13.71 21.20
N ALA A 216 11.28 12.65 20.68
CA ALA A 216 10.67 12.66 19.34
C ALA A 216 9.59 13.74 19.21
N CYS A 217 8.70 13.85 20.20
CA CYS A 217 7.66 14.89 20.22
C CYS A 217 8.25 16.31 20.25
N ARG A 218 9.34 16.53 21.01
CA ARG A 218 10.04 17.83 21.01
C ARG A 218 10.68 18.11 19.64
N LYS A 219 11.31 17.12 18.98
CA LYS A 219 11.92 17.28 17.65
C LYS A 219 10.92 17.70 16.56
N VAL A 220 9.68 17.18 16.60
CA VAL A 220 8.64 17.49 15.59
C VAL A 220 7.74 18.70 15.95
N GLY A 221 8.09 19.45 17.01
CA GLY A 221 7.32 20.62 17.45
C GLY A 221 6.05 20.30 18.25
N TRP A 222 5.86 19.05 18.68
CA TRP A 222 4.74 18.61 19.52
C TRP A 222 5.09 18.73 21.02
N GLY A 223 5.63 19.90 21.41
CA GLY A 223 6.09 20.13 22.78
C GLY A 223 5.02 19.88 23.85
N HIS A 224 3.78 20.27 23.58
CA HIS A 224 2.66 20.05 24.49
C HIS A 224 2.41 18.56 24.80
N TYR A 225 2.61 17.67 23.82
CA TYR A 225 2.45 16.23 24.02
C TYR A 225 3.63 15.65 24.81
N ALA A 226 4.84 16.16 24.60
CA ALA A 226 6.00 15.80 25.42
C ALA A 226 5.80 16.23 26.89
N ASP A 227 5.24 17.42 27.12
CA ASP A 227 4.94 17.92 28.47
C ASP A 227 3.81 17.11 29.13
N GLU A 228 2.85 16.60 28.36
CA GLU A 228 1.79 15.71 28.86
C GLU A 228 2.33 14.32 29.26
N ILE A 229 3.21 13.75 28.44
CA ILE A 229 3.93 12.50 28.77
C ILE A 229 4.80 12.69 30.01
N GLU A 230 5.47 13.84 30.14
CA GLU A 230 6.30 14.18 31.29
C GLU A 230 5.50 14.35 32.58
N ALA A 231 4.32 14.97 32.50
CA ALA A 231 3.42 15.11 33.63
C ALA A 231 2.80 13.77 34.08
N ASN A 232 2.60 12.84 33.15
CA ASN A 232 1.95 11.56 33.45
C ASN A 232 2.39 10.45 32.47
N PRO A 233 3.49 9.72 32.77
CA PRO A 233 4.00 8.66 31.90
C PRO A 233 3.00 7.52 31.65
N GLU A 234 2.12 7.27 32.62
CA GLU A 234 1.10 6.22 32.58
C GLU A 234 0.05 6.43 31.46
N ILE A 235 -0.02 7.60 30.82
CA ILE A 235 -0.87 7.78 29.62
C ILE A 235 -0.45 6.85 28.48
N LEU A 236 0.84 6.46 28.43
CA LEU A 236 1.37 5.54 27.43
C LEU A 236 0.94 4.09 27.71
N LYS A 237 0.72 3.73 28.99
CA LYS A 237 0.16 2.43 29.40
C LYS A 237 -1.36 2.37 29.16
N ARG A 238 -2.06 3.48 29.45
CA ARG A 238 -3.53 3.57 29.32
C ARG A 238 -4.06 3.52 27.90
N ARG A 239 -3.27 3.83 26.86
CA ARG A 239 -3.78 3.87 25.49
C ARG A 239 -4.26 2.49 24.97
N GLY A 240 -3.88 1.39 25.63
CA GLY A 240 -4.48 0.06 25.43
C GLY A 240 -5.79 -0.19 26.18
N GLU A 241 -6.17 0.67 27.14
CA GLU A 241 -7.32 0.51 28.04
C GLU A 241 -8.50 1.48 27.73
N VAL A 242 -8.29 2.48 26.86
CA VAL A 242 -9.19 3.64 26.62
C VAL A 242 -10.51 3.34 25.90
N CYS A 243 -10.90 2.07 25.70
CA CYS A 243 -12.29 1.76 25.31
C CYS A 243 -13.29 1.77 26.48
N ARG A 244 -12.88 2.10 27.72
CA ARG A 244 -13.83 2.33 28.83
C ARG A 244 -14.13 3.82 28.97
N GLY A 245 -15.07 4.31 28.17
CA GLY A 245 -15.72 5.60 28.44
C GLY A 245 -16.53 5.52 29.73
N GLY A 246 -16.13 6.26 30.76
CA GLY A 246 -16.76 6.17 32.07
C GLY A 246 -16.53 7.40 32.93
N GLU A 247 -17.13 8.53 32.55
CA GLU A 247 -17.43 9.62 33.50
C GLU A 247 -18.91 10.01 33.46
N ALA A 248 -19.59 9.84 32.32
CA ALA A 248 -21.04 10.05 32.22
C ALA A 248 -21.89 8.89 32.81
N ALA A 249 -21.29 7.73 33.05
CA ALA A 249 -22.00 6.54 33.52
C ALA A 249 -22.23 6.52 35.05
N GLU A 250 -21.31 7.11 35.84
CA GLU A 250 -21.37 7.04 37.30
C GLU A 250 -22.53 7.88 37.89
N VAL A 251 -22.84 9.03 37.29
CA VAL A 251 -23.94 9.91 37.75
C VAL A 251 -25.33 9.36 37.43
N GLU A 252 -25.46 8.53 36.39
CA GLU A 252 -26.72 7.83 36.06
C GLU A 252 -26.91 6.58 36.92
N GLU A 253 -25.82 5.87 37.26
CA GLU A 253 -25.88 4.67 38.09
C GLU A 253 -26.42 4.96 39.50
N GLU A 254 -26.02 6.08 40.12
CA GLU A 254 -26.50 6.49 41.44
C GLU A 254 -28.01 6.81 41.45
N LYS A 255 -28.52 7.49 40.41
CA LYS A 255 -29.95 7.79 40.25
C LYS A 255 -30.80 6.54 39.99
N LEU A 256 -30.24 5.56 39.30
CA LEU A 256 -30.90 4.28 39.04
C LEU A 256 -30.99 3.42 40.31
N LEU A 257 -29.94 3.43 41.15
CA LEU A 257 -29.96 2.76 42.46
C LEU A 257 -30.99 3.37 43.42
N GLU A 258 -31.16 4.70 43.41
CA GLU A 258 -32.16 5.38 44.25
C GLU A 258 -33.61 5.08 43.81
N ARG A 259 -33.86 4.86 42.51
CA ARG A 259 -35.16 4.39 42.00
C ARG A 259 -35.39 2.92 42.32
N ALA A 260 -34.37 2.08 42.23
CA ALA A 260 -34.42 0.66 42.54
C ALA A 260 -34.82 0.38 44.01
N ALA A 261 -34.44 1.26 44.94
CA ALA A 261 -34.77 1.13 46.35
C ALA A 261 -36.28 1.17 46.66
N LYS A 262 -37.12 1.63 45.72
CA LYS A 262 -38.58 1.74 45.88
C LYS A 262 -39.34 0.50 45.38
N ASP A 263 -38.70 -0.37 44.61
CA ASP A 263 -39.30 -1.58 44.04
C ASP A 263 -38.28 -2.75 44.02
N PRO A 264 -38.46 -3.78 44.89
CA PRO A 264 -37.56 -4.93 44.96
C PRO A 264 -37.42 -5.70 43.64
N ALA A 265 -38.47 -5.71 42.81
CA ALA A 265 -38.41 -6.37 41.50
C ALA A 265 -37.51 -5.59 40.53
N CYS A 266 -37.56 -4.26 40.59
CA CYS A 266 -36.69 -3.38 39.82
C CYS A 266 -35.22 -3.54 40.25
N ALA A 267 -34.95 -3.65 41.55
CA ALA A 267 -33.60 -3.86 42.08
C ALA A 267 -32.98 -5.18 41.59
N TRP A 268 -33.73 -6.28 41.61
CA TRP A 268 -33.23 -7.56 41.10
C TRP A 268 -32.92 -7.51 39.59
N MET A 269 -33.78 -6.90 38.79
CA MET A 269 -33.53 -6.73 37.34
C MET A 269 -32.30 -5.88 37.05
N LEU A 270 -32.03 -4.84 37.83
CA LEU A 270 -30.84 -4.00 37.67
C LEU A 270 -29.55 -4.74 38.02
N VAL A 271 -29.54 -5.52 39.10
CA VAL A 271 -28.38 -6.36 39.47
C VAL A 271 -28.11 -7.40 38.38
N GLU A 272 -29.16 -8.05 37.88
CA GLU A 272 -29.05 -9.03 36.79
C GLU A 272 -28.53 -8.39 35.49
N ALA A 273 -29.04 -7.20 35.14
CA ALA A 273 -28.56 -6.45 33.98
C ALA A 273 -27.07 -6.06 34.13
N LYS A 274 -26.65 -5.60 35.32
CA LYS A 274 -25.25 -5.26 35.61
C LYS A 274 -24.33 -6.48 35.54
N ASN A 275 -24.79 -7.63 36.02
CA ASN A 275 -24.03 -8.87 35.90
C ASN A 275 -23.87 -9.29 34.43
N ARG A 276 -24.91 -9.11 33.61
CA ARG A 276 -24.82 -9.38 32.16
C ARG A 276 -23.87 -8.43 31.44
N THR A 277 -23.87 -7.14 31.77
CA THR A 277 -22.92 -6.19 31.16
C THR A 277 -21.49 -6.46 31.59
N LEU A 278 -21.26 -6.79 32.87
CA LEU A 278 -19.94 -7.21 33.36
C LEU A 278 -19.44 -8.46 32.62
N ALA A 279 -20.29 -9.49 32.51
CA ALA A 279 -19.95 -10.72 31.79
C ALA A 279 -19.69 -10.47 30.28
N ALA A 280 -20.46 -9.58 29.66
CA ALA A 280 -20.24 -9.19 28.26
C ALA A 280 -18.91 -8.46 28.06
N ASN A 281 -18.54 -7.57 29.00
CA ASN A 281 -17.26 -6.87 28.97
C ASN A 281 -16.08 -7.83 29.17
N GLU A 282 -16.20 -8.78 30.11
CA GLU A 282 -15.18 -9.83 30.29
C GLU A 282 -15.02 -10.69 29.03
N ALA A 283 -16.13 -11.08 28.40
CA ALA A 283 -16.11 -11.80 27.13
C ALA A 283 -15.46 -10.99 26.00
N GLN A 284 -15.70 -9.67 25.95
CA GLN A 284 -15.07 -8.77 24.98
C GLN A 284 -13.55 -8.67 25.19
N VAL A 285 -13.09 -8.52 26.44
CA VAL A 285 -11.66 -8.48 26.77
C VAL A 285 -10.98 -9.80 26.40
N LEU A 286 -11.64 -10.95 26.68
CA LEU A 286 -11.13 -12.25 26.27
C LEU A 286 -11.06 -12.39 24.74
N ALA A 287 -12.07 -11.91 24.02
CA ALA A 287 -12.07 -11.91 22.56
C ALA A 287 -10.94 -11.03 22.00
N TRP A 288 -10.72 -9.85 22.58
CA TRP A 288 -9.63 -8.95 22.19
C TRP A 288 -8.26 -9.58 22.44
N ARG A 289 -8.02 -10.15 23.63
CA ARG A 289 -6.79 -10.89 23.94
C ARG A 289 -6.56 -12.07 22.99
N ARG A 290 -7.62 -12.81 22.64
CA ARG A 290 -7.51 -13.89 21.65
C ARG A 290 -7.11 -13.36 20.28
N ASN A 291 -7.68 -12.24 19.86
CA ASN A 291 -7.35 -11.62 18.59
C ASN A 291 -5.89 -11.12 18.56
N GLU A 292 -5.40 -10.52 19.64
CA GLU A 292 -3.98 -10.15 19.77
C GLU A 292 -3.05 -11.36 19.61
N VAL A 293 -3.32 -12.47 20.33
CA VAL A 293 -2.50 -13.70 20.18
C VAL A 293 -2.57 -14.28 18.76
N ILE A 294 -3.73 -14.18 18.08
CA ILE A 294 -3.86 -14.61 16.68
C ILE A 294 -3.04 -13.69 15.77
N VAL A 295 -3.10 -12.37 15.99
CA VAL A 295 -2.33 -11.38 15.23
C VAL A 295 -0.83 -11.62 15.41
N ASP A 296 -0.38 -11.91 16.64
CA ASP A 296 1.01 -12.25 16.93
C ASP A 296 1.44 -13.54 16.27
N PHE A 297 0.61 -14.60 16.36
CA PHE A 297 0.87 -15.86 15.66
C PHE A 297 1.00 -15.66 14.14
N VAL A 298 0.09 -14.90 13.52
CA VAL A 298 0.16 -14.58 12.09
C VAL A 298 1.43 -13.77 11.78
N ARG A 299 1.77 -12.79 12.63
CA ARG A 299 2.96 -11.96 12.48
C ARG A 299 4.25 -12.78 12.55
N GLU A 300 4.33 -13.75 13.47
CA GLU A 300 5.46 -14.66 13.66
C GLU A 300 5.58 -15.71 12.55
N THR A 301 4.46 -16.21 12.04
CA THR A 301 4.46 -17.27 11.00
C THR A 301 4.64 -16.72 9.59
N THR A 302 4.33 -15.44 9.35
CA THR A 302 4.47 -14.83 8.02
C THR A 302 5.92 -14.84 7.50
N PRO A 303 6.97 -14.48 8.27
CA PRO A 303 8.36 -14.63 7.84
C PRO A 303 8.71 -16.05 7.39
N LEU A 304 8.26 -17.07 8.12
CA LEU A 304 8.53 -18.48 7.78
C LEU A 304 7.88 -18.87 6.45
N LEU A 305 6.68 -18.37 6.16
CA LEU A 305 6.04 -18.56 4.85
C LEU A 305 6.80 -17.87 3.72
N ILE A 306 7.33 -16.67 3.97
CA ILE A 306 8.15 -15.92 3.00
C ILE A 306 9.48 -16.65 2.74
N GLU A 307 10.16 -17.12 3.79
CA GLU A 307 11.41 -17.88 3.66
C GLU A 307 11.20 -19.19 2.89
N LYS A 308 10.10 -19.89 3.18
CA LYS A 308 9.71 -21.08 2.41
C LYS A 308 9.53 -20.75 0.93
N HIS A 309 8.81 -19.67 0.61
CA HIS A 309 8.62 -19.25 -0.78
C HIS A 309 9.95 -18.86 -1.45
N HIS A 310 10.83 -18.15 -0.73
CA HIS A 310 12.16 -17.80 -1.26
C HIS A 310 13.01 -19.04 -1.53
N ALA A 311 13.00 -20.04 -0.63
CA ALA A 311 13.69 -21.31 -0.83
C ALA A 311 13.15 -22.06 -2.06
N GLU A 312 11.83 -22.06 -2.28
CA GLU A 312 11.19 -22.63 -3.47
C GLU A 312 11.65 -21.90 -4.76
N CYS A 313 11.72 -20.57 -4.75
CA CYS A 313 12.24 -19.79 -5.88
C CYS A 313 13.73 -20.08 -6.16
N GLN A 314 14.57 -20.13 -5.13
CA GLN A 314 16.00 -20.45 -5.29
C GLN A 314 16.19 -21.88 -5.84
N MET A 315 15.38 -22.83 -5.38
CA MET A 315 15.40 -24.20 -5.89
C MET A 315 15.02 -24.26 -7.37
N GLN A 316 14.02 -23.48 -7.81
CA GLN A 316 13.66 -23.37 -9.23
C GLN A 316 14.79 -22.74 -10.07
N LEU A 317 15.44 -21.71 -9.55
CA LEU A 317 16.56 -21.05 -10.23
C LEU A 317 17.76 -22.00 -10.40
N LEU A 318 18.10 -22.76 -9.35
CA LEU A 318 19.16 -23.77 -9.41
C LEU A 318 18.81 -24.90 -10.41
N ALA A 319 17.56 -25.38 -10.41
CA ALA A 319 17.11 -26.39 -11.36
C ALA A 319 17.23 -25.89 -12.81
N TRP A 320 16.87 -24.63 -13.05
CA TRP A 320 17.04 -23.99 -14.36
C TRP A 320 18.53 -23.88 -14.75
N ALA A 321 19.40 -23.43 -13.84
CA ALA A 321 20.84 -23.28 -14.10
C ALA A 321 21.51 -24.62 -14.44
N VAL A 322 21.15 -25.68 -13.72
CA VAL A 322 21.62 -27.06 -14.00
C VAL A 322 21.15 -27.51 -15.39
N ALA A 323 19.90 -27.24 -15.77
CA ALA A 323 19.41 -27.58 -17.10
C ALA A 323 20.17 -26.84 -18.22
N GLN A 324 20.53 -25.57 -18.02
CA GLN A 324 21.34 -24.81 -18.97
C GLN A 324 22.77 -25.35 -19.08
N ALA A 325 23.40 -25.69 -17.95
CA ALA A 325 24.74 -26.29 -17.95
C ALA A 325 24.78 -27.59 -18.77
N HIS A 326 23.81 -28.49 -18.56
CA HIS A 326 23.71 -29.71 -19.35
C HIS A 326 23.48 -29.45 -20.85
N SER A 327 22.70 -28.41 -21.22
CA SER A 327 22.50 -28.03 -22.62
C SER A 327 23.82 -27.59 -23.28
N LEU A 328 24.60 -26.77 -22.58
CA LEU A 328 25.90 -26.28 -23.06
C LEU A 328 26.94 -27.41 -23.18
N GLU A 329 26.96 -28.34 -22.22
CA GLU A 329 27.84 -29.52 -22.28
C GLU A 329 27.51 -30.42 -23.49
N ALA A 330 26.23 -30.58 -23.81
CA ALA A 330 25.80 -31.33 -24.99
C ALA A 330 26.23 -30.65 -26.30
N GLU A 331 26.15 -29.32 -26.37
CA GLU A 331 26.62 -28.55 -27.54
C GLU A 331 28.15 -28.65 -27.71
N LEU A 332 28.90 -28.51 -26.61
CA LEU A 332 30.36 -28.59 -26.61
C LEU A 332 30.87 -29.97 -27.01
N THR A 333 30.25 -31.04 -26.50
CA THR A 333 30.61 -32.43 -26.83
C THR A 333 30.16 -32.82 -28.24
N GLY A 334 29.03 -32.30 -28.72
CA GLY A 334 28.55 -32.51 -30.09
C GLY A 334 29.45 -31.86 -31.15
N ALA A 335 30.00 -30.67 -30.88
CA ALA A 335 30.88 -29.94 -31.80
C ALA A 335 32.25 -30.61 -32.00
N SER A 336 32.77 -31.32 -30.99
CA SER A 336 34.09 -31.95 -31.06
C SER A 336 34.16 -33.19 -31.98
N CYS A 337 33.02 -33.75 -32.39
CA CYS A 337 32.99 -35.01 -33.17
C CYS A 337 33.02 -34.81 -34.70
N SER A 338 33.09 -33.58 -35.22
CA SER A 338 33.06 -33.34 -36.67
C SER A 338 34.40 -33.04 -37.36
N GLU A 339 35.52 -32.91 -36.64
CA GLU A 339 36.76 -32.39 -37.24
C GLU A 339 37.86 -33.41 -37.58
N THR A 340 37.74 -34.69 -37.21
CA THR A 340 38.73 -35.69 -37.63
C THR A 340 38.27 -36.48 -38.85
N GLY A 341 38.62 -35.95 -40.02
CA GLY A 341 39.13 -36.75 -41.14
C GLY A 341 38.11 -37.52 -41.98
N SER A 342 37.80 -36.98 -43.16
CA SER A 342 37.49 -37.81 -44.32
C SER A 342 38.05 -37.18 -45.60
N GLU A 343 39.37 -36.99 -45.61
CA GLU A 343 40.14 -37.08 -46.86
C GLU A 343 40.45 -38.56 -47.10
N ASP A 344 39.56 -39.25 -47.81
CA ASP A 344 39.97 -39.93 -49.05
C ASP A 344 38.75 -40.53 -49.77
N GLY A 345 38.76 -40.35 -51.08
CA GLY A 345 37.61 -40.57 -51.93
C GLY A 345 37.19 -42.03 -52.06
N SER A 346 35.93 -42.24 -52.42
CA SER A 346 35.59 -43.28 -53.40
C SER A 346 34.17 -43.09 -53.88
N SER A 347 34.08 -42.74 -55.16
CA SER A 347 33.04 -43.18 -56.09
C SER A 347 32.33 -44.47 -55.63
N ASN A 348 31.00 -44.46 -55.54
CA ASN A 348 30.19 -45.38 -56.35
C ASN A 348 28.68 -45.14 -56.25
N LYS A 349 28.10 -45.01 -57.45
CA LYS A 349 26.69 -45.22 -57.79
C LYS A 349 26.20 -46.57 -57.24
N ARG A 350 25.08 -46.60 -56.52
CA ARG A 350 24.00 -47.55 -56.81
C ARG A 350 22.69 -47.27 -56.07
N LYS A 351 21.62 -47.22 -56.87
CA LYS A 351 20.20 -47.36 -56.51
C LYS A 351 19.95 -48.48 -55.50
N LYS A 352 19.08 -48.27 -54.50
CA LYS A 352 17.89 -49.12 -54.27
C LYS A 352 16.91 -48.57 -53.23
N LYS A 353 15.68 -48.47 -53.71
CA LYS A 353 14.34 -48.39 -53.14
C LYS A 353 14.06 -49.38 -51.98
N THR A 354 13.59 -48.89 -50.83
CA THR A 354 12.70 -49.59 -49.85
C THR A 354 12.22 -48.58 -48.79
N LYS A 355 11.00 -48.04 -48.88
CA LYS A 355 9.75 -48.47 -48.20
C LYS A 355 9.85 -48.62 -46.66
N GLY A 356 9.24 -47.65 -45.97
CA GLY A 356 8.45 -47.84 -44.75
C GLY A 356 9.20 -47.93 -43.43
N VAL A 357 8.98 -46.96 -42.54
CA VAL A 357 8.18 -47.10 -41.30
C VAL A 357 8.16 -45.74 -40.59
N ARG A 358 6.94 -45.27 -40.31
CA ARG A 358 6.59 -44.03 -39.63
C ARG A 358 6.60 -44.32 -38.12
N PHE A 359 7.42 -43.62 -37.36
CA PHE A 359 7.24 -43.47 -35.91
C PHE A 359 7.17 -41.98 -35.60
N GLU A 360 5.97 -41.52 -35.24
CA GLU A 360 5.73 -40.20 -34.67
C GLU A 360 5.93 -40.30 -33.15
N HIS A 361 6.81 -39.46 -32.60
CA HIS A 361 6.80 -39.15 -31.18
C HIS A 361 6.55 -37.66 -30.97
N GLY A 362 5.27 -37.35 -30.72
CA GLY A 362 4.84 -36.63 -29.53
C GLY A 362 5.37 -35.21 -29.32
N SER A 363 4.86 -34.25 -30.09
CA SER A 363 4.82 -32.84 -29.70
C SER A 363 3.75 -32.66 -28.61
N MET A 364 4.17 -32.39 -27.36
CA MET A 364 3.26 -31.99 -26.29
C MET A 364 3.16 -30.46 -26.22
N ARG A 365 2.03 -29.93 -26.71
CA ARG A 365 1.49 -28.62 -26.32
C ARG A 365 0.54 -28.80 -25.12
N PRO A 366 0.54 -27.89 -24.13
CA PRO A 366 -0.43 -27.94 -23.05
C PRO A 366 -1.81 -27.49 -23.54
N LYS A 367 -2.81 -28.36 -23.31
CA LYS A 367 -4.23 -28.06 -23.50
C LYS A 367 -4.76 -27.27 -22.32
N SER A 368 -5.46 -26.19 -22.64
CA SER A 368 -6.35 -25.45 -21.76
C SER A 368 -7.49 -26.36 -21.27
N ASN A 369 -7.75 -26.32 -19.96
CA ASN A 369 -8.92 -26.91 -19.34
C ASN A 369 -10.04 -25.87 -19.29
N ALA A 370 -11.08 -26.08 -20.09
CA ALA A 370 -12.39 -25.48 -19.90
C ALA A 370 -13.40 -26.63 -19.90
N GLN A 371 -13.94 -26.95 -18.72
CA GLN A 371 -15.13 -27.79 -18.58
C GLN A 371 -16.23 -26.91 -17.99
N GLY A 372 -17.25 -26.66 -18.82
CA GLY A 372 -18.52 -26.14 -18.37
C GLY A 372 -19.33 -27.20 -17.61
N SER A 373 -20.26 -26.72 -16.80
CA SER A 373 -21.41 -27.49 -16.36
C SER A 373 -22.68 -26.83 -16.91
N SER A 374 -23.51 -27.68 -17.50
CA SER A 374 -24.76 -27.39 -18.18
C SER A 374 -25.93 -27.69 -17.26
N GLN A 375 -26.99 -26.86 -17.32
CA GLN A 375 -28.42 -27.14 -17.04
C GLN A 375 -29.15 -25.78 -17.04
N GLN A 376 -30.37 -25.56 -17.54
CA GLN A 376 -31.40 -26.38 -18.18
C GLN A 376 -32.46 -25.41 -18.75
N ALA A 377 -33.27 -25.91 -19.69
CA ALA A 377 -34.23 -25.20 -20.55
C ALA A 377 -35.54 -24.70 -19.89
N ASN A 378 -36.32 -23.97 -20.73
CA ASN A 378 -37.79 -23.71 -20.75
C ASN A 378 -38.08 -22.20 -20.74
N ASN A 379 -38.98 -21.57 -21.51
CA ASN A 379 -39.97 -21.95 -22.55
C ASN A 379 -40.49 -20.64 -23.22
N ASP A 380 -41.01 -20.76 -24.45
CA ASP A 380 -42.14 -20.05 -25.11
C ASP A 380 -42.28 -18.51 -24.99
N GLY A 381 -42.20 -17.73 -26.08
CA GLY A 381 -43.29 -17.53 -27.07
C GLY A 381 -43.36 -16.05 -27.56
N PRO A 382 -44.26 -15.65 -28.50
CA PRO A 382 -43.85 -15.31 -29.88
C PRO A 382 -44.26 -13.91 -30.41
N GLY A 383 -43.76 -13.57 -31.62
CA GLY A 383 -44.33 -12.59 -32.56
C GLY A 383 -43.41 -11.41 -32.89
N ALA A 384 -43.27 -10.89 -34.12
CA ALA A 384 -43.96 -11.14 -35.38
C ALA A 384 -43.14 -10.53 -36.54
N VAL A 385 -43.20 -11.23 -37.68
CA VAL A 385 -43.38 -10.74 -39.07
C VAL A 385 -42.74 -9.42 -39.49
N GLY A 386 -41.82 -9.50 -40.46
CA GLY A 386 -41.34 -8.35 -41.24
C GLY A 386 -40.59 -8.78 -42.50
N THR A 387 -41.35 -9.22 -43.50
CA THR A 387 -40.93 -9.58 -44.85
C THR A 387 -40.26 -8.45 -45.64
N ALA A 388 -39.08 -8.78 -46.18
CA ALA A 388 -38.78 -8.83 -47.61
C ALA A 388 -38.05 -7.65 -48.31
N THR A 389 -37.14 -8.09 -49.19
CA THR A 389 -36.84 -7.57 -50.53
C THR A 389 -35.44 -6.95 -50.71
N LEU A 390 -34.50 -7.84 -51.06
CA LEU A 390 -33.39 -7.58 -52.00
C LEU A 390 -33.99 -7.13 -53.35
N PRO A 391 -33.30 -6.33 -54.21
CA PRO A 391 -32.12 -6.88 -54.89
C PRO A 391 -31.08 -5.92 -55.49
N THR A 392 -29.98 -6.55 -55.95
CA THR A 392 -29.15 -6.23 -57.13
C THR A 392 -28.06 -5.16 -57.07
N ARG A 393 -26.81 -5.65 -56.96
CA ARG A 393 -25.73 -5.58 -57.97
C ARG A 393 -25.52 -4.25 -58.72
N GLY A 394 -24.31 -3.69 -58.57
CA GLY A 394 -23.74 -2.71 -59.50
C GLY A 394 -22.22 -2.59 -59.31
N PHE A 395 -21.49 -3.14 -60.27
CA PHE A 395 -20.07 -2.85 -60.53
C PHE A 395 -19.88 -1.36 -60.83
N SER A 396 -18.78 -0.74 -60.39
CA SER A 396 -17.91 0.02 -61.30
C SER A 396 -16.57 0.35 -60.67
N THR A 397 -15.53 0.03 -61.43
CA THR A 397 -14.18 0.59 -61.44
C THR A 397 -14.19 2.10 -61.71
N SER A 398 -13.22 2.83 -61.14
CA SER A 398 -12.15 3.54 -61.88
C SER A 398 -11.49 4.63 -61.02
N ASP A 399 -10.18 4.71 -61.20
CA ASP A 399 -9.17 5.73 -60.87
C ASP A 399 -8.83 6.06 -59.40
#